data_AF-A0A0S4WV28-F1
#
_entry.id   AF-A0A0S4WV28-F1
#
_cell.length_a   1.000
_cell.length_b   1.000
_cell.length_c   1.000
_cell.angle_alpha   90.00
_cell.angle_beta   90.00
_cell.angle_gamma   90.00
#
_symmetry.space_group_name_H-M   'P 1'
#
loop_
_entity.id
_entity.type
_entity.pdbx_description
1 polymer ?
#
loop_
_entity_poly.entity_id
_entity_poly.type
_entity_poly.pdbx_seq_one_letter_code
_entity_poly.pdbx_strand_id
1 'polypeptide(L)' 'MLNPEAAKPQVFISSGDRLLIVSPGDVIDGVYRFESIAATEARFTYLPLNQRQVMSVQGEGN' A
#
# COMPACT_ATOMS: atom_id res chain seq x y z
N MET A 1 24.35 5.59 -17.36
CA MET A 1 23.25 4.59 -17.44
C MET A 1 22.61 4.53 -16.07
N LEU A 2 21.59 5.38 -15.86
CA LEU A 2 20.83 5.39 -14.61
C LEU A 2 19.99 4.11 -14.62
N ASN A 3 20.31 3.21 -13.72
CA ASN A 3 19.54 2.00 -13.48
C ASN A 3 18.11 2.48 -13.15
N PRO A 4 17.06 2.09 -13.90
CA PRO A 4 15.71 2.29 -13.42
C PRO A 4 15.53 1.27 -12.30
N GLU A 5 16.09 1.58 -11.14
CA GLU A 5 15.84 0.87 -9.90
C GLU A 5 14.33 0.73 -9.84
N ALA A 6 13.88 -0.53 -9.92
CA ALA A 6 12.49 -0.92 -9.96
C ALA A 6 11.71 0.01 -9.03
N ALA A 7 10.99 0.97 -9.61
CA ALA A 7 10.25 1.95 -8.86
C ALA A 7 9.22 1.14 -8.07
N LYS A 8 9.57 0.80 -6.83
CA LYS A 8 8.70 0.03 -5.95
C LYS A 8 7.43 0.86 -5.90
N PRO A 9 6.28 0.29 -6.25
CA PRO A 9 5.07 1.09 -6.37
C PRO A 9 4.79 1.70 -5.00
N GLN A 10 5.00 3.02 -4.90
CA GLN A 10 4.73 3.77 -3.69
C GLN A 10 3.23 4.05 -3.68
N VAL A 11 2.56 3.54 -2.66
CA VAL A 11 1.13 3.73 -2.48
C VAL A 11 0.90 4.88 -1.54
N PHE A 12 0.12 5.84 -2.00
CA PHE A 12 -0.39 6.94 -1.20
C PHE A 12 -1.70 6.49 -0.56
N ILE A 13 -1.67 6.26 0.74
CA ILE A 13 -2.86 5.91 1.52
C ILE A 13 -3.30 7.17 2.25
N SER A 14 -4.46 7.69 1.88
CA SER A 14 -5.11 8.74 2.66
C SER A 14 -5.96 8.09 3.74
N SER A 15 -5.52 8.20 5.00
CA SER A 15 -6.25 7.72 6.17
C SER A 15 -6.73 8.92 6.98
N GLY A 16 -7.96 9.35 6.70
CA GLY A 16 -8.54 10.55 7.30
C GLY A 16 -7.79 11.81 6.87
N ASP A 17 -6.94 12.33 7.75
CA ASP A 17 -6.16 13.56 7.56
C ASP A 17 -4.68 13.29 7.22
N ARG A 18 -4.27 12.02 7.19
CA ARG A 18 -2.86 11.64 6.97
C ARG A 18 -2.66 10.94 5.64
N LEU A 19 -1.73 11.48 4.84
CA LEU A 19 -1.19 10.81 3.67
C LEU A 19 0.02 9.96 4.09
N LEU A 20 -0.13 8.64 3.99
CA LEU A 20 0.92 7.68 4.30
C LEU A 20 1.48 7.15 2.98
N ILE A 21 2.80 7.12 2.85
CA ILE A 21 3.48 6.56 1.68
C ILE A 21 4.06 5.22 2.09
N VAL A 22 3.52 4.13 1.54
CA VAL A 22 3.97 2.77 1.87
C VAL A 22 4.39 2.00 0.63
N SER A 23 5.32 1.06 0.83
CA SER A 23 5.82 0.17 -0.22
C SER A 23 5.43 -1.29 0.07
N PRO A 24 5.26 -2.16 -0.94
CA PRO A 24 4.91 -3.55 -0.72
C PRO A 24 5.91 -4.22 0.26
N GLY A 25 5.40 -4.79 1.33
CA GLY A 25 6.17 -5.36 2.45
C GLY A 25 6.29 -4.45 3.68
N ASP A 26 5.91 -3.18 3.59
CA ASP A 26 5.98 -2.22 4.69
C ASP A 26 4.86 -2.45 5.72
N VAL A 27 5.14 -2.15 6.99
CA VAL A 27 4.18 -2.36 8.09
C VAL A 27 3.72 -1.01 8.61
N ILE A 28 2.48 -0.68 8.33
CA ILE A 28 1.79 0.52 8.78
C ILE A 28 1.40 0.33 10.23
N ASP A 29 1.95 1.17 11.10
CA ASP A 29 1.59 1.29 12.53
C ASP A 29 1.77 -0.01 13.35
N GLY A 30 2.44 -1.04 12.81
CA GLY A 30 2.50 -2.37 13.44
C GLY A 30 1.20 -3.17 13.36
N VAL A 31 0.18 -2.64 12.69
CA VAL A 31 -1.18 -3.19 12.65
C VAL A 31 -1.53 -3.72 11.25
N TYR A 32 -1.09 -3.04 10.20
CA TYR A 32 -1.35 -3.46 8.82
C TYR A 32 -0.03 -3.68 8.09
N ARG A 33 0.20 -4.88 7.56
CA ARG A 33 1.27 -5.12 6.60
C ARG A 33 0.75 -4.90 5.19
N PHE A 34 1.33 -3.97 4.46
CA PHE A 34 1.01 -3.79 3.06
C PHE A 34 1.65 -4.93 2.26
N GLU A 35 0.84 -5.70 1.52
CA GLU A 35 1.34 -6.84 0.75
C GLU A 35 1.67 -6.44 -0.69
N SER A 36 0.71 -5.83 -1.39
CA SER A 36 0.85 -5.50 -2.81
C SER A 36 -0.24 -4.53 -3.25
N ILE A 37 0.05 -3.69 -4.25
CA ILE A 37 -0.90 -2.82 -4.93
C ILE A 37 -1.03 -3.27 -6.39
N ALA A 38 -2.26 -3.37 -6.85
CA ALA A 38 -2.63 -3.48 -8.25
C ALA A 38 -3.32 -2.17 -8.69
N ALA A 39 -3.48 -1.99 -10.00
CA ALA A 39 -4.03 -0.77 -10.57
C ALA A 39 -5.38 -0.32 -9.99
N THR A 40 -6.18 -1.24 -9.45
CA THR A 40 -7.53 -0.99 -8.92
C THR A 40 -7.73 -1.46 -7.47
N GLU A 41 -6.77 -2.18 -6.89
CA GLU A 41 -6.93 -2.80 -5.57
C GLU A 41 -5.59 -2.83 -4.81
N ALA A 42 -5.63 -2.51 -3.52
CA ALA A 42 -4.53 -2.68 -2.59
C ALA A 42 -4.82 -3.84 -1.65
N ARG A 43 -3.82 -4.71 -1.44
CA ARG A 43 -3.85 -5.80 -0.48
C ARG A 43 -3.05 -5.46 0.75
N PHE A 44 -3.71 -5.61 1.89
CA PHE A 44 -3.13 -5.45 3.21
C PHE A 44 -3.38 -6.73 4.01
N THR A 45 -2.51 -7.01 4.96
CA THR A 45 -2.72 -8.03 5.98
C THR A 45 -2.80 -7.35 7.32
N TYR A 46 -3.96 -7.45 7.97
CA TYR A 46 -4.15 -7.04 9.35
C TYR A 46 -3.42 -8.00 10.26
N LEU A 47 -2.32 -7.57 10.85
CA LEU A 47 -1.45 -8.40 11.70
C LEU A 47 -2.15 -8.89 12.98
N PRO A 48 -2.95 -8.08 13.71
CA PRO A 48 -3.57 -8.55 14.96
C PRO A 48 -4.55 -9.72 14.76
N LEU A 49 -5.19 -9.82 13.60
CA LEU A 49 -6.11 -10.91 13.25
C LEU A 49 -5.55 -11.82 12.14
N ASN A 50 -4.32 -11.57 11.67
CA ASN A 50 -3.74 -12.17 10.47
C ASN A 50 -4.70 -12.23 9.26
N GLN A 51 -5.60 -11.26 9.13
CA GLN A 51 -6.61 -11.23 8.07
C GLN A 51 -6.14 -10.45 6.85
N ARG A 52 -6.34 -11.02 5.66
CA ARG A 52 -6.10 -10.32 4.40
C ARG A 52 -7.29 -9.41 4.07
N GLN A 53 -7.02 -8.12 3.95
CA GLN A 53 -7.96 -7.10 3.56
C GLN A 53 -7.62 -6.58 2.17
N VAL A 54 -8.60 -6.60 1.28
CA VAL A 54 -8.51 -5.98 -0.04
C VAL A 54 -9.26 -4.66 0.04
N MET A 55 -8.58 -3.55 -0.20
CA MET A 55 -9.22 -2.25 -0.33
C MET A 55 -9.16 -1.84 -1.79
N SER A 56 -10.31 -1.51 -2.37
CA SER A 56 -10.35 -0.90 -3.69
C SER A 56 -9.65 0.44 -3.61
N VAL A 57 -8.54 0.59 -4.32
CA VAL A 57 -7.91 1.89 -4.47
C VAL A 57 -8.56 2.56 -5.66
N GLN A 58 -9.30 3.62 -5.41
CA GLN A 58 -9.57 4.58 -6.48
C GLN A 58 -8.27 5.36 -6.62
N GLY A 59 -7.37 4.86 -7.47
CA GLY A 59 -6.31 5.70 -7.97
C GLY A 59 -7.01 6.86 -8.64
N GLU A 60 -6.89 8.07 -8.07
CA GLU A 60 -7.20 9.31 -8.78
C GLU A 60 -6.15 9.45 -9.89
N GLY A 61 -6.29 8.59 -10.89
CA GLY A 61 -5.61 8.63 -12.16
C GLY A 61 -6.54 9.36 -13.12
N ASN A 62 -6.29 10.67 -13.21
CA ASN A 62 -6.82 11.64 -14.16
C ASN A 62 -8.08 12.41 -13.75
#